data_AF-A0AAD6F7P8-F1
#
_entry.id   AF-A0AAD6F7P8-F1
#
_cell.length_a   1.000
_cell.length_b   1.000
_cell.length_c   1.000
_cell.angle_alpha   90.00
_cell.angle_beta   90.00
_cell.angle_gamma   90.00
#
_symmetry.space_group_name_H-M   'P 1'
#
loop_
_entity.id
_entity.type
_entity.pdbx_description
1 polymer ?
#
loop_
_entity_poly.entity_id
_entity_poly.type
_entity_poly.pdbx_seq_one_letter_code
_entity_poly.pdbx_strand_id
1 'polypeptide(L)'
;MGKLLLCDEDAAGSRGGSGELFSFIREELFLNPAVVPLIDFTARLVSRINGLGIAKVKPSTKKHIRRKLESEFGEALHIIQNDKGKVLLYPDNLSLSKLVKAHQALQAELQVMRSAKTEDSISKAALRMRDDVKKQDDVQAWPPQISEPEQRDVNIPTSVTMFLHTLLTGSTDCTQPSQRVQRLCNSFGQDLVYAITCGKTKPTKHIILPFAVKSLTGNVELVHTLNRLGHGVSYSQVQEIDTALCLQKLSLSEGSVALPRNIHPGVFTTLAWDNLMQYCS
;
A
#
# COMPACT_ATOMS: atom_id res chain seq x y z
N MET A 1 31.25 6.09 49.72
CA MET A 1 30.85 4.70 49.41
C MET A 1 29.37 4.52 49.71
N GLY A 2 28.48 4.61 48.72
CA GLY A 2 27.03 4.41 48.92
C GLY A 2 26.52 3.20 48.15
N LYS A 3 26.04 2.15 48.82
CA LYS A 3 25.38 0.98 48.21
C LYS A 3 24.18 1.42 47.35
N LEU A 4 23.96 0.78 46.20
CA LEU A 4 22.64 0.79 45.57
C LEU A 4 21.76 -0.11 46.45
N LEU A 5 20.91 0.48 47.28
CA LEU A 5 19.81 -0.25 47.94
C LEU A 5 18.80 -0.61 46.85
N LEU A 6 19.06 -1.72 46.17
CA LEU A 6 18.04 -2.51 45.49
C LEU A 6 17.63 -3.58 46.50
N CYS A 7 16.41 -3.39 47.01
CA CYS A 7 15.67 -4.27 47.90
C CYS A 7 16.11 -4.25 49.38
N ASP A 8 15.11 -4.06 50.24
CA ASP A 8 15.19 -4.39 51.65
C ASP A 8 15.61 -5.85 51.83
N GLU A 9 16.36 -6.05 52.89
CA GLU A 9 16.88 -7.28 53.50
C GLU A 9 16.28 -8.60 52.98
N ASP A 10 17.09 -9.36 52.23
CA ASP A 10 17.27 -10.82 52.32
C ASP A 10 17.87 -11.39 51.02
N ALA A 11 19.20 -11.31 50.90
CA ALA A 11 20.01 -12.24 50.10
C ALA A 11 21.49 -12.00 50.37
N ALA A 12 22.13 -12.97 51.02
CA ALA A 12 23.57 -13.06 51.13
C ALA A 12 24.19 -13.06 49.71
N GLY A 13 24.88 -11.98 49.34
CA GLY A 13 25.56 -11.86 48.02
C GLY A 13 25.86 -10.43 47.52
N SER A 14 25.35 -9.39 48.19
CA SER A 14 25.34 -8.01 47.68
C SER A 14 26.64 -7.18 47.88
N ARG A 15 27.80 -7.72 47.45
CA ARG A 15 29.00 -6.88 47.22
C ARG A 15 29.51 -6.89 45.77
N GLY A 16 29.11 -7.86 44.93
CA GLY A 16 29.52 -7.94 43.52
C GLY A 16 28.62 -7.17 42.52
N GLY A 17 27.29 -7.19 42.70
CA GLY A 17 26.36 -6.72 41.66
C GLY A 17 26.32 -5.22 41.38
N SER A 18 26.74 -4.36 42.31
CA SER A 18 26.86 -2.92 42.04
C SER A 18 28.10 -2.59 41.19
N GLY A 19 29.21 -3.28 41.41
CA GLY A 19 30.46 -3.07 40.65
C GLY A 19 30.31 -3.49 39.19
N GLU A 20 29.66 -4.63 38.94
CA GLU A 20 29.36 -5.10 37.59
C GLU A 20 28.44 -4.12 36.82
N LEU A 21 27.45 -3.55 37.48
CA LEU A 21 26.56 -2.56 36.86
C LEU A 21 27.32 -1.28 36.46
N PHE A 22 28.23 -0.79 37.31
CA PHE A 22 29.05 0.37 36.97
C PHE A 22 30.11 0.08 35.90
N SER A 23 30.64 -1.14 35.84
CA SER A 23 31.51 -1.58 34.74
C SER A 23 30.75 -1.59 33.42
N PHE A 24 29.52 -2.10 33.40
CA PHE A 24 28.65 -2.08 32.24
C PHE A 24 28.32 -0.63 31.79
N ILE A 25 28.03 0.27 32.72
CA ILE A 25 27.82 1.70 32.42
C ILE A 25 29.06 2.31 31.77
N ARG A 26 30.26 1.97 32.27
CA ARG A 26 31.53 2.44 31.68
C ARG A 26 31.71 1.92 30.27
N GLU A 27 31.45 0.64 30.04
CA GLU A 27 31.55 0.03 28.72
C GLU A 27 30.53 0.61 27.74
N GLU A 28 29.28 0.79 28.14
CA GLU A 28 28.22 1.25 27.24
C GLU A 28 28.33 2.74 26.90
N LEU A 29 28.63 3.60 27.89
CA LEU A 29 28.69 5.05 27.68
C LEU A 29 30.06 5.52 27.19
N PHE A 30 31.17 4.98 27.70
CA PHE A 30 32.49 5.57 27.46
C PHE A 30 33.28 4.87 26.35
N LEU A 31 33.09 3.58 26.08
CA LEU A 31 33.74 2.93 24.92
C LEU A 31 33.10 3.40 23.60
N ASN A 32 31.79 3.59 23.59
CA ASN A 32 31.02 4.05 22.43
C ASN A 32 30.31 5.37 22.74
N PRO A 33 31.05 6.50 22.81
CA PRO A 33 30.47 7.77 23.20
C PRO A 33 29.41 8.22 22.21
N ALA A 34 28.18 8.37 22.71
CA ALA A 34 27.02 8.81 21.96
C ALA A 34 26.07 9.58 22.87
N VAL A 35 25.19 10.38 22.27
CA VAL A 35 24.10 11.04 23.00
C VAL A 35 22.95 10.04 23.15
N VAL A 36 22.55 9.73 24.38
CA VAL A 36 21.53 8.72 24.69
C VAL A 36 20.40 9.34 25.51
N PRO A 37 19.12 9.10 25.16
CA PRO A 37 18.01 9.50 26.03
C PRO A 37 18.05 8.79 27.38
N LEU A 38 17.86 9.52 28.48
CA LEU A 38 17.86 8.94 29.84
C LEU A 38 16.80 7.84 30.02
N ILE A 39 15.68 7.95 29.31
CA ILE A 39 14.61 6.95 29.32
C ILE A 39 15.11 5.63 28.72
N ASP A 40 15.77 5.70 27.57
CA ASP A 40 16.27 4.52 26.86
C ASP A 40 17.42 3.88 27.65
N PHE A 41 18.32 4.71 28.19
CA PHE A 41 19.42 4.26 29.02
C PHE A 41 18.93 3.57 30.30
N THR A 42 17.95 4.17 30.99
CA THR A 42 17.37 3.54 32.20
C THR A 42 16.63 2.24 31.87
N ALA A 43 15.98 2.14 30.71
CA ALA A 43 15.34 0.90 30.27
C ALA A 43 16.37 -0.21 30.03
N ARG A 44 17.50 0.10 29.38
CA ARG A 44 18.61 -0.85 29.19
C ARG A 44 19.22 -1.30 30.51
N LEU A 45 19.44 -0.38 31.44
CA LEU A 45 19.92 -0.71 32.79
C LEU A 45 18.96 -1.63 33.53
N VAL A 46 17.65 -1.36 33.48
CA VAL A 46 16.63 -2.22 34.11
C VAL A 46 16.63 -3.61 33.47
N SER A 47 16.74 -3.70 32.14
CA SER A 47 16.85 -4.99 31.44
C SER A 47 18.07 -5.79 31.89
N ARG A 48 19.23 -5.13 32.05
CA ARG A 48 20.46 -5.77 32.54
C ARG A 48 20.35 -6.23 33.99
N ILE A 49 19.74 -5.41 34.86
CA ILE A 49 19.48 -5.76 36.28
C ILE A 49 18.56 -6.97 36.39
N ASN A 50 17.51 -7.04 35.56
CA ASN A 50 16.61 -8.20 35.52
C ASN A 50 17.35 -9.47 35.04
N GLY A 51 18.26 -9.33 34.07
CA GLY A 51 19.12 -10.43 33.60
C GLY A 51 20.10 -10.95 34.64
N LEU A 52 20.44 -10.14 35.65
CA LEU A 52 21.26 -10.52 36.81
C LEU A 52 20.43 -11.12 37.96
N GLY A 53 19.14 -11.41 37.75
CA GLY A 53 18.28 -12.10 38.71
C GLY A 53 17.55 -11.21 39.72
N ILE A 54 17.59 -9.88 39.58
CA ILE A 54 16.89 -8.96 40.50
C ILE A 54 15.50 -8.65 39.93
N ALA A 55 14.46 -9.23 40.55
CA ALA A 55 13.16 -9.39 39.90
C ALA A 55 12.17 -8.21 39.96
N LYS A 56 12.50 -7.02 40.48
CA LYS A 56 11.58 -5.85 40.43
C LYS A 56 12.28 -4.53 40.76
N VAL A 57 12.51 -3.68 39.77
CA VAL A 57 13.01 -2.31 39.96
C VAL A 57 11.83 -1.37 40.30
N LYS A 58 11.84 -0.77 41.50
CA LYS A 58 10.80 0.19 41.94
C LYS A 58 10.84 1.48 41.09
N PRO A 59 9.72 2.19 40.87
CA PRO A 59 9.69 3.47 40.14
C PRO A 59 10.56 4.56 40.78
N SER A 60 10.64 4.56 42.12
CA SER A 60 11.53 5.44 42.89
C SER A 60 12.99 5.25 42.50
N THR A 61 13.41 4.04 42.10
CA THR A 61 14.76 3.75 41.65
C THR A 61 15.15 4.55 40.42
N LYS A 62 14.22 4.87 39.49
CA LYS A 62 14.52 5.70 38.30
C LYS A 62 14.98 7.11 38.67
N LYS A 63 14.35 7.73 39.69
CA LYS A 63 14.74 9.04 40.22
C LYS A 63 16.11 8.99 40.92
N HIS A 64 16.41 7.88 41.59
CA HIS A 64 17.69 7.68 42.27
C HIS A 64 18.83 7.35 41.31
N ILE A 65 18.55 6.68 40.18
CA ILE A 65 19.55 6.38 39.14
C ILE A 65 20.16 7.68 38.61
N ARG A 66 19.36 8.70 38.28
CA ARG A 66 19.90 9.98 37.81
C ARG A 66 20.86 10.62 38.81
N ARG A 67 20.42 10.81 40.06
CA ARG A 67 21.26 11.40 41.13
C ARG A 67 22.53 10.62 41.37
N LYS A 68 22.48 9.29 41.20
CA LYS A 68 23.63 8.43 41.42
C LYS A 68 24.60 8.42 40.25
N LEU A 69 24.12 8.53 39.02
CA LEU A 69 24.95 8.77 37.85
C LEU A 69 25.69 10.11 37.98
N GLU A 70 24.99 11.16 38.41
CA GLU A 70 25.59 12.47 38.69
C GLU A 70 26.66 12.36 39.82
N SER A 71 26.38 11.61 40.89
CA SER A 71 27.33 11.43 42.01
C SER A 71 28.55 10.56 41.70
N GLU A 72 28.43 9.53 40.85
CA GLU A 72 29.50 8.56 40.58
C GLU A 72 30.35 8.97 39.37
N PHE A 73 29.75 9.62 38.36
CA PHE A 73 30.43 10.01 37.13
C PHE A 73 30.73 11.50 37.05
N GLY A 74 30.13 12.35 37.89
CA GLY A 74 30.49 13.76 38.03
C GLY A 74 30.68 14.48 36.70
N GLU A 75 31.86 15.08 36.50
CA GLU A 75 32.24 15.82 35.29
C GLU A 75 32.41 14.93 34.05
N ALA A 76 32.55 13.62 34.22
CA ALA A 76 32.71 12.68 33.10
C ALA A 76 31.38 12.38 32.38
N LEU A 77 30.23 12.77 32.95
CA LEU A 77 28.90 12.52 32.37
C LEU A 77 28.03 13.76 32.42
N HIS A 78 27.62 14.24 31.25
CA HIS A 78 26.78 15.43 31.11
C HIS A 78 25.32 15.04 30.92
N ILE A 79 24.43 15.77 31.63
CA ILE A 79 22.98 15.58 31.55
C ILE A 79 22.33 16.89 31.14
N ILE A 80 21.68 16.90 29.98
CA ILE A 80 21.02 18.08 29.42
C ILE A 80 19.56 17.81 29.12
N GLN A 81 18.76 18.87 28.99
CA GLN A 81 17.39 18.79 28.47
C GLN A 81 17.36 19.36 27.06
N ASN A 82 16.65 18.68 26.16
CA ASN A 82 16.39 19.23 24.83
C ASN A 82 15.18 20.18 24.84
N ASP A 83 14.97 20.88 23.72
CA ASP A 83 13.86 21.84 23.54
C ASP A 83 12.46 21.24 23.73
N LYS A 84 12.34 19.91 23.74
CA LYS A 84 11.09 19.16 23.96
C LYS A 84 10.99 18.61 25.39
N GLY A 85 11.85 19.06 26.30
CA GLY A 85 11.90 18.62 27.70
C GLY A 85 12.44 17.21 27.93
N LYS A 86 12.97 16.53 26.90
CA LYS A 86 13.57 15.18 27.04
C LYS A 86 14.98 15.30 27.60
N VAL A 87 15.29 14.46 28.60
CA VAL A 87 16.61 14.41 29.23
C VAL A 87 17.55 13.51 28.42
N LEU A 88 18.71 14.06 28.04
CA LEU A 88 19.76 13.40 27.29
C LEU A 88 21.02 13.26 28.17
N LEU A 89 21.75 12.18 27.93
CA LEU A 89 23.01 11.84 28.57
C LEU A 89 24.10 11.78 27.51
N TYR A 90 25.28 12.31 27.79
CA TYR A 90 26.46 12.07 26.96
C TYR A 90 27.73 12.11 27.81
N PRO A 91 28.73 11.28 27.51
CA PRO A 91 30.00 11.28 28.23
C PRO A 91 30.89 12.45 27.77
N ASP A 92 31.82 12.86 28.62
CA ASP A 92 32.74 13.97 28.33
C ASP A 92 33.76 13.61 27.22
N ASN A 93 34.06 12.32 27.02
CA ASN A 93 34.92 11.85 25.94
C ASN A 93 34.23 11.84 24.55
N LEU A 94 33.03 12.39 24.43
CA LEU A 94 32.36 12.61 23.16
C LEU A 94 32.97 13.83 22.44
N SER A 95 33.86 13.56 21.50
CA SER A 95 34.48 14.62 20.69
C SER A 95 33.47 15.38 19.83
N LEU A 96 33.61 16.71 19.75
CA LEU A 96 32.82 17.57 18.87
C LEU A 96 32.85 17.11 17.40
N SER A 97 34.00 16.62 16.92
CA SER A 97 34.16 16.13 15.54
C SER A 97 33.26 14.94 15.23
N LYS A 98 33.07 14.00 16.17
CA LYS A 98 32.10 12.90 16.03
C LYS A 98 30.66 13.42 15.95
N LEU A 99 30.31 14.41 16.76
CA LEU A 99 28.99 15.02 16.75
C LEU A 99 28.69 15.71 15.42
N VAL A 100 29.66 16.48 14.90
CA VAL A 100 29.55 17.17 13.60
C VAL A 100 29.37 16.18 12.46
N LYS A 101 30.17 15.09 12.43
CA LYS A 101 30.05 14.04 11.41
C LYS A 101 28.67 13.35 11.46
N ALA A 102 28.20 13.00 12.65
CA ALA A 102 26.88 12.39 12.82
C ALA A 102 25.75 13.33 12.39
N HIS A 103 25.86 14.63 12.72
CA HIS A 103 24.90 15.64 12.30
C HIS A 103 24.87 15.81 10.78
N GLN A 104 26.03 15.87 10.12
CA GLN A 104 26.13 15.95 8.67
C GLN A 104 25.54 14.71 7.98
N ALA A 105 25.79 13.50 8.51
CA ALA A 105 25.20 12.27 7.98
C ALA A 105 23.66 12.29 8.09
N LEU A 106 23.11 12.65 9.25
CA LEU A 106 21.67 12.78 9.46
C LEU A 106 21.04 13.86 8.56
N GLN A 107 21.72 14.99 8.36
CA GLN A 107 21.26 16.02 7.43
C GLN A 107 21.22 15.53 5.99
N ALA A 108 22.23 14.76 5.56
CA ALA A 108 22.24 14.16 4.23
C ALA A 108 21.08 13.16 4.04
N GLU A 109 20.84 12.26 5.00
CA GLU A 109 19.70 11.34 4.98
C GLU A 109 18.35 12.08 4.94
N LEU A 110 18.20 13.14 5.74
CA LEU A 110 17.01 13.97 5.74
C LEU A 110 16.81 14.71 4.42
N GLN A 111 17.88 15.18 3.76
CA GLN A 111 17.78 15.80 2.45
C GLN A 111 17.34 14.80 1.37
N VAL A 112 17.87 13.57 1.38
CA VAL A 112 17.41 12.48 0.49
C VAL A 112 15.92 12.22 0.71
N MET A 113 15.50 12.06 1.97
CA MET A 113 14.08 11.85 2.30
C MET A 113 13.18 13.03 1.92
N ARG A 114 13.66 14.28 2.02
CA ARG A 114 12.92 15.48 1.62
C ARG A 114 12.81 15.63 0.11
N SER A 115 13.87 15.33 -0.64
CA SER A 115 13.84 15.37 -2.11
C SER A 115 12.88 14.34 -2.70
N ALA A 116 12.70 13.21 -2.02
CA ALA A 116 11.68 12.22 -2.36
C ALA A 116 10.24 12.69 -2.05
N LYS A 117 10.02 13.82 -1.37
CA LYS A 117 8.76 14.05 -0.63
C LYS A 117 7.63 14.76 -1.38
N THR A 118 7.82 15.49 -2.48
CA THR A 118 6.72 16.37 -2.92
C THR A 118 6.27 16.29 -4.38
N GLU A 119 7.16 16.30 -5.38
CA GLU A 119 6.72 16.21 -6.80
C GLU A 119 7.20 14.93 -7.49
N ASP A 120 8.40 14.49 -7.12
CA ASP A 120 9.01 13.29 -7.68
C ASP A 120 8.31 12.00 -7.21
N SER A 121 7.70 12.00 -6.02
CA SER A 121 6.99 10.82 -5.47
C SER A 121 5.72 10.49 -6.25
N ILE A 122 4.93 11.51 -6.61
CA ILE A 122 3.68 11.33 -7.35
C ILE A 122 3.99 10.81 -8.75
N SER A 123 4.96 11.43 -9.43
CA SER A 123 5.40 11.01 -10.76
C SER A 123 5.97 9.59 -10.75
N LYS A 124 6.80 9.25 -9.76
CA LYS A 124 7.33 7.88 -9.59
C LYS A 124 6.23 6.86 -9.29
N ALA A 125 5.26 7.19 -8.44
CA ALA A 125 4.13 6.31 -8.16
C ALA A 125 3.26 6.10 -9.41
N ALA A 126 2.98 7.16 -10.17
CA ALA A 126 2.24 7.09 -11.42
C ALA A 126 2.96 6.24 -12.48
N LEU A 127 4.27 6.42 -12.64
CA LEU A 127 5.09 5.60 -13.55
C LEU A 127 5.08 4.13 -13.13
N ARG A 128 5.24 3.84 -11.84
CA ARG A 128 5.15 2.47 -11.32
C ARG A 128 3.80 1.84 -11.62
N MET A 129 2.69 2.53 -11.35
CA MET A 129 1.35 2.03 -11.66
C MET A 129 1.17 1.78 -13.16
N ARG A 130 1.65 2.71 -14.00
CA ARG A 130 1.62 2.56 -15.46
C ARG A 130 2.40 1.34 -15.94
N ASP A 131 3.58 1.11 -15.38
CA ASP A 131 4.42 -0.04 -15.72
C ASP A 131 3.78 -1.35 -15.25
N ASP A 132 3.18 -1.39 -14.06
CA ASP A 132 2.49 -2.57 -13.56
C ASP A 132 1.29 -2.94 -14.46
N VAL A 133 0.51 -1.96 -14.90
CA VAL A 133 -0.58 -2.19 -15.88
C VAL A 133 -0.04 -2.68 -17.22
N LYS A 134 1.07 -2.12 -17.71
CA LYS A 134 1.65 -2.51 -19.00
C LYS A 134 2.35 -3.87 -19.00
N LYS A 135 2.86 -4.31 -17.85
CA LYS A 135 3.51 -5.62 -17.69
C LYS A 135 2.53 -6.78 -17.70
N GLN A 136 1.26 -6.50 -17.42
CA GLN A 136 0.15 -7.43 -17.66
C GLN A 136 -0.08 -7.49 -19.17
N ASP A 137 0.84 -8.09 -19.91
CA ASP A 137 0.69 -8.37 -21.34
C ASP A 137 -0.29 -9.55 -21.50
N ASP A 138 -1.50 -9.37 -20.98
CA ASP A 138 -2.58 -10.33 -21.09
C ASP A 138 -3.20 -10.15 -22.48
N VAL A 139 -2.82 -11.04 -23.40
CA VAL A 139 -3.53 -11.19 -24.67
C VAL A 139 -4.98 -11.53 -24.35
N GLN A 140 -5.85 -10.53 -24.47
CA GLN A 140 -7.27 -10.72 -24.21
C GLN A 140 -7.84 -11.70 -25.22
N ALA A 141 -8.42 -12.81 -24.71
CA ALA A 141 -9.09 -13.79 -25.55
C ALA A 141 -10.21 -13.14 -26.38
N TRP A 142 -10.23 -13.46 -27.67
CA TRP A 142 -11.21 -12.99 -28.64
C TRP A 142 -12.10 -14.14 -29.14
N PRO A 143 -13.43 -13.96 -29.23
CA PRO A 143 -14.19 -12.80 -28.76
C PRO A 143 -14.26 -12.74 -27.24
N PRO A 144 -14.42 -11.53 -26.67
CA PRO A 144 -14.54 -11.37 -25.25
C PRO A 144 -15.81 -12.08 -24.74
N GLN A 145 -15.64 -13.08 -23.87
CA GLN A 145 -16.74 -13.71 -23.16
C GLN A 145 -17.47 -12.70 -22.27
N ILE A 146 -18.76 -12.50 -22.52
CA ILE A 146 -19.62 -11.60 -21.75
C ILE A 146 -20.19 -12.42 -20.58
N SER A 147 -19.35 -12.72 -19.59
CA SER A 147 -19.81 -13.25 -18.30
C SER A 147 -20.26 -12.11 -17.41
N GLU A 148 -21.04 -12.42 -16.36
CA GLU A 148 -21.47 -11.42 -15.37
C GLU A 148 -20.28 -10.58 -14.85
N PRO A 149 -20.52 -9.29 -14.52
CA PRO A 149 -19.47 -8.33 -14.16
C PRO A 149 -18.58 -8.75 -12.98
N GLU A 150 -18.99 -9.77 -12.22
CA GLU A 150 -18.28 -10.33 -11.08
C GLU A 150 -17.29 -11.46 -11.44
N GLN A 151 -17.35 -12.01 -12.67
CA GLN A 151 -16.54 -13.18 -13.07
C GLN A 151 -15.38 -12.88 -14.03
N ARG A 152 -15.38 -11.72 -14.69
CA ARG A 152 -14.18 -11.23 -15.39
C ARG A 152 -13.44 -10.25 -14.50
N ASP A 153 -12.56 -10.80 -13.67
CA ASP A 153 -11.47 -10.03 -13.09
C ASP A 153 -10.57 -9.57 -14.23
N VAL A 154 -10.84 -8.36 -14.74
CA VAL A 154 -9.77 -7.56 -15.32
C VAL A 154 -8.76 -7.44 -14.20
N ASN A 155 -7.57 -8.02 -14.40
CA ASN A 155 -6.53 -8.06 -13.40
C ASN A 155 -6.07 -6.62 -13.12
N ILE A 156 -6.72 -5.91 -12.22
CA ILE A 156 -6.31 -4.56 -11.82
C ILE A 156 -5.08 -4.75 -10.92
N PRO A 157 -3.91 -4.18 -11.27
CA PRO A 157 -2.72 -4.34 -10.44
C PRO A 157 -2.96 -3.90 -9.01
N THR A 158 -2.39 -4.64 -8.05
CA THR A 158 -2.50 -4.32 -6.62
C THR A 158 -2.02 -2.90 -6.33
N SER A 159 -1.02 -2.39 -7.06
CA SER A 159 -0.55 -1.00 -6.93
C SER A 159 -1.64 0.04 -7.25
N VAL A 160 -2.42 -0.20 -8.30
CA VAL A 160 -3.57 0.66 -8.68
C VAL A 160 -4.69 0.53 -7.65
N THR A 161 -4.99 -0.69 -7.20
CA THR A 161 -6.02 -0.92 -6.19
C THR A 161 -5.68 -0.26 -4.86
N MET A 162 -4.43 -0.38 -4.40
CA MET A 162 -3.94 0.29 -3.19
C MET A 162 -4.02 1.81 -3.34
N PHE A 163 -3.59 2.35 -4.47
CA PHE A 163 -3.69 3.78 -4.75
C PHE A 163 -5.13 4.28 -4.69
N LEU A 164 -6.05 3.64 -5.42
CA LEU A 164 -7.47 4.02 -5.43
C LEU A 164 -8.11 3.88 -4.05
N HIS A 165 -7.77 2.81 -3.31
CA HIS A 165 -8.24 2.63 -1.95
C HIS A 165 -7.78 3.77 -1.03
N THR A 166 -6.49 4.07 -1.03
CA THR A 166 -5.93 5.15 -0.21
C THR A 166 -6.48 6.52 -0.64
N LEU A 167 -6.69 6.73 -1.94
CA LEU A 167 -7.28 7.97 -2.45
C LEU A 167 -8.74 8.15 -2.00
N LEU A 168 -9.54 7.08 -2.00
CA LEU A 168 -10.96 7.12 -1.65
C LEU A 168 -11.22 7.12 -0.15
N THR A 169 -10.32 6.56 0.67
CA THR A 169 -10.51 6.39 2.11
C THR A 169 -9.62 7.28 2.97
N GLY A 170 -8.53 7.82 2.39
CA GLY A 170 -7.49 8.52 3.15
C GLY A 170 -6.64 7.59 4.03
N SER A 171 -6.81 6.27 3.93
CA SER A 171 -6.11 5.28 4.76
C SER A 171 -5.25 4.32 3.93
N THR A 172 -4.12 3.93 4.50
CA THR A 172 -3.27 2.85 3.97
C THR A 172 -3.76 1.47 4.38
N ASP A 173 -4.68 1.40 5.35
CA ASP A 173 -5.20 0.13 5.86
C ASP A 173 -6.23 -0.45 4.89
N CYS A 174 -5.82 -1.49 4.14
CA CYS A 174 -6.63 -2.16 3.12
C CYS A 174 -7.30 -3.44 3.64
N THR A 175 -7.35 -3.65 4.96
CA THR A 175 -7.68 -4.97 5.55
C THR A 175 -9.12 -5.40 5.30
N GLN A 176 -10.08 -4.46 5.23
CA GLN A 176 -11.49 -4.72 4.84
C GLN A 176 -12.18 -3.46 4.26
N PRO A 177 -12.08 -3.20 2.95
CA PRO A 177 -12.79 -2.07 2.34
C PRO A 177 -14.31 -2.28 2.38
N SER A 178 -15.06 -1.19 2.55
CA SER A 178 -16.53 -1.25 2.38
C SER A 178 -16.91 -1.70 0.96
N GLN A 179 -18.05 -2.37 0.81
CA GLN A 179 -18.56 -2.81 -0.50
C GLN A 179 -18.69 -1.66 -1.50
N ARG A 180 -18.98 -0.43 -1.04
CA ARG A 180 -18.99 0.77 -1.88
C ARG A 180 -17.59 1.09 -2.41
N VAL A 181 -16.58 1.12 -1.54
CA VAL A 181 -15.20 1.43 -1.92
C VAL A 181 -14.66 0.39 -2.89
N GLN A 182 -14.94 -0.89 -2.64
CA GLN A 182 -14.53 -1.98 -3.53
C GLN A 182 -15.14 -1.83 -4.93
N ARG A 183 -16.46 -1.56 -5.02
CA ARG A 183 -17.13 -1.30 -6.32
C ARG A 183 -16.54 -0.10 -7.06
N LEU A 184 -16.22 0.98 -6.35
CA LEU A 184 -15.60 2.17 -6.95
C LEU A 184 -14.16 1.90 -7.40
N CYS A 185 -13.36 1.22 -6.59
CA CYS A 185 -11.99 0.81 -6.96
C CYS A 185 -12.01 -0.06 -8.21
N ASN A 186 -12.92 -1.04 -8.30
CA ASN A 186 -13.06 -1.88 -9.48
C ASN A 186 -13.51 -1.08 -10.72
N SER A 187 -14.45 -0.15 -10.55
CA SER A 187 -14.95 0.69 -11.64
C SER A 187 -13.86 1.63 -12.19
N PHE A 188 -13.16 2.35 -11.32
CA PHE A 188 -12.09 3.26 -11.72
C PHE A 188 -10.83 2.53 -12.17
N GLY A 189 -10.50 1.40 -11.56
CA GLY A 189 -9.38 0.55 -11.98
C GLY A 189 -9.55 0.07 -13.41
N GLN A 190 -10.77 -0.34 -13.80
CA GLN A 190 -11.07 -0.68 -15.19
C GLN A 190 -10.90 0.53 -16.13
N ASP A 191 -11.37 1.72 -15.75
CA ASP A 191 -11.13 2.95 -16.54
C ASP A 191 -9.64 3.24 -16.74
N LEU A 192 -8.84 3.10 -15.68
CA LEU A 192 -7.40 3.31 -15.73
C LEU A 192 -6.71 2.28 -16.64
N VAL A 193 -7.04 1.00 -16.51
CA VAL A 193 -6.49 -0.06 -17.37
C VAL A 193 -6.82 0.22 -18.84
N TYR A 194 -8.06 0.55 -19.16
CA TYR A 194 -8.47 0.88 -20.53
C TYR A 194 -7.71 2.10 -21.08
N ALA A 195 -7.61 3.17 -20.30
CA ALA A 195 -6.94 4.41 -20.70
C ALA A 195 -5.43 4.22 -20.87
N ILE A 196 -4.76 3.57 -19.92
CA ILE A 196 -3.30 3.34 -19.93
C ILE A 196 -2.89 2.42 -21.08
N THR A 197 -3.71 1.41 -21.38
CA THR A 197 -3.47 0.48 -22.50
C THR A 197 -3.95 1.04 -23.84
N CYS A 198 -4.54 2.24 -23.86
CA CYS A 198 -5.11 2.88 -25.04
C CYS A 198 -6.14 1.98 -25.77
N GLY A 199 -6.99 1.28 -25.01
CA GLY A 199 -8.03 0.40 -25.52
C GLY A 199 -7.55 -0.95 -26.08
N LYS A 200 -6.26 -1.29 -25.93
CA LYS A 200 -5.74 -2.62 -26.25
C LYS A 200 -6.43 -3.68 -25.39
N THR A 201 -6.39 -3.48 -24.07
CA THR A 201 -7.17 -4.26 -23.10
C THR A 201 -8.55 -3.66 -22.99
N LYS A 202 -9.60 -4.44 -23.17
CA LYS A 202 -11.01 -4.00 -23.07
C LYS A 202 -11.63 -4.58 -21.80
N PRO A 203 -11.67 -3.81 -20.70
CA PRO A 203 -12.28 -4.24 -19.47
C PRO A 203 -13.75 -4.60 -19.62
N THR A 204 -14.25 -5.42 -18.70
CA THR A 204 -15.64 -5.84 -18.64
C THR A 204 -16.62 -4.66 -18.66
N LYS A 205 -16.34 -3.61 -17.89
CA LYS A 205 -17.11 -2.36 -17.86
C LYS A 205 -17.22 -1.72 -19.25
N HIS A 206 -16.11 -1.59 -19.97
CA HIS A 206 -16.07 -0.94 -21.29
C HIS A 206 -16.74 -1.75 -22.39
N ILE A 207 -16.97 -3.04 -22.19
CA ILE A 207 -17.69 -3.91 -23.13
C ILE A 207 -19.18 -3.97 -22.75
N ILE A 208 -19.48 -4.35 -21.51
CA ILE A 208 -20.86 -4.61 -21.04
C ILE A 208 -21.69 -3.34 -21.07
N LEU A 209 -21.14 -2.19 -20.68
CA LEU A 209 -21.93 -0.96 -20.59
C LEU A 209 -22.45 -0.51 -21.97
N PRO A 210 -21.61 -0.37 -23.02
CA PRO A 210 -22.10 -0.12 -24.38
C PRO A 210 -23.06 -1.19 -24.91
N PHE A 211 -22.79 -2.46 -24.62
CA PHE A 211 -23.64 -3.57 -25.07
C PHE A 211 -25.03 -3.49 -24.44
N ALA A 212 -25.10 -3.23 -23.13
CA ALA A 212 -26.36 -3.06 -22.41
C ALA A 212 -27.14 -1.85 -22.95
N VAL A 213 -26.47 -0.71 -23.21
CA VAL A 213 -27.14 0.46 -23.78
C VAL A 213 -27.66 0.19 -25.19
N LYS A 214 -26.86 -0.46 -26.05
CA LYS A 214 -27.31 -0.91 -27.39
C LYS A 214 -28.56 -1.79 -27.26
N SER A 215 -28.51 -2.83 -26.44
CA SER A 215 -29.61 -3.81 -26.32
C SER A 215 -30.87 -3.24 -25.69
N LEU A 216 -30.74 -2.33 -24.72
CA LEU A 216 -31.90 -1.75 -24.01
C LEU A 216 -32.56 -0.59 -24.77
N THR A 217 -31.79 0.17 -25.54
CA THR A 217 -32.28 1.41 -26.15
C THR A 217 -32.31 1.40 -27.68
N GLY A 218 -31.50 0.56 -28.33
CA GLY A 218 -31.30 0.60 -29.78
C GLY A 218 -30.65 1.88 -30.29
N ASN A 219 -30.25 2.81 -29.42
CA ASN A 219 -29.80 4.14 -29.82
C ASN A 219 -28.27 4.19 -29.97
N VAL A 220 -27.82 4.32 -31.22
CA VAL A 220 -26.41 4.39 -31.60
C VAL A 220 -25.73 5.66 -31.05
N GLU A 221 -26.44 6.78 -30.99
CA GLU A 221 -25.92 8.06 -30.46
C GLU A 221 -25.55 7.97 -28.98
N LEU A 222 -26.29 7.18 -28.20
CA LEU A 222 -25.95 6.94 -26.80
C LEU A 222 -24.65 6.15 -26.67
N VAL A 223 -24.44 5.15 -27.54
CA VAL A 223 -23.19 4.37 -27.57
C VAL A 223 -22.02 5.26 -27.99
N HIS A 224 -22.20 6.14 -28.99
CA HIS A 224 -21.19 7.13 -29.38
C HIS A 224 -20.87 8.09 -28.25
N THR A 225 -21.88 8.55 -27.51
CA THR A 225 -21.69 9.43 -26.35
C THR A 225 -20.86 8.73 -25.26
N LEU A 226 -21.18 7.47 -24.94
CA LEU A 226 -20.40 6.68 -23.97
C LEU A 226 -18.95 6.49 -24.39
N ASN A 227 -18.72 6.19 -25.68
CA ASN A 227 -17.38 6.06 -26.21
C ASN A 227 -16.60 7.38 -26.15
N ARG A 228 -17.25 8.51 -26.51
CA ARG A 228 -16.63 9.84 -26.47
C ARG A 228 -16.26 10.29 -25.05
N LEU A 229 -17.02 9.84 -24.05
CA LEU A 229 -16.72 10.07 -22.63
C LEU A 229 -15.67 9.09 -22.07
N GLY A 230 -15.17 8.13 -22.87
CA GLY A 230 -14.17 7.15 -22.44
C GLY A 230 -14.73 6.02 -21.57
N HIS A 231 -16.05 5.83 -21.54
CA HIS A 231 -16.73 4.83 -20.72
C HIS A 231 -17.06 3.53 -21.46
N GLY A 232 -16.62 3.39 -22.72
CA GLY A 232 -16.94 2.22 -23.51
C GLY A 232 -16.18 2.11 -24.81
N VAL A 233 -16.20 0.90 -25.37
CA VAL A 233 -15.75 0.63 -26.74
C VAL A 233 -16.65 1.33 -27.77
N SER A 234 -16.15 1.49 -28.99
CA SER A 234 -16.91 2.10 -30.09
C SER A 234 -18.08 1.23 -30.54
N TYR A 235 -19.09 1.83 -31.18
CA TYR A 235 -20.24 1.09 -31.70
C TYR A 235 -19.83 -0.01 -32.70
N SER A 236 -18.87 0.27 -33.59
CA SER A 236 -18.34 -0.73 -34.52
C SER A 236 -17.73 -1.92 -33.78
N GLN A 237 -16.94 -1.68 -32.74
CA GLN A 237 -16.39 -2.75 -31.90
C GLN A 237 -17.49 -3.54 -31.17
N VAL A 238 -18.58 -2.90 -30.75
CA VAL A 238 -19.74 -3.62 -30.19
C VAL A 238 -20.32 -4.57 -31.24
N GLN A 239 -20.49 -4.14 -32.50
CA GLN A 239 -20.99 -4.99 -33.58
C GLN A 239 -20.02 -6.13 -33.93
N GLU A 240 -18.71 -5.87 -33.94
CA GLU A 240 -17.67 -6.90 -34.15
C GLU A 240 -17.75 -7.98 -33.07
N ILE A 241 -17.86 -7.59 -31.80
CA ILE A 241 -18.00 -8.51 -30.67
C ILE A 241 -19.29 -9.33 -30.81
N ASP A 242 -20.42 -8.69 -31.11
CA ASP A 242 -21.72 -9.34 -31.28
C ASP A 242 -21.69 -10.40 -32.41
N THR A 243 -21.07 -10.02 -33.54
CA THR A 243 -20.88 -10.91 -34.70
C THR A 243 -19.98 -12.09 -34.34
N ALA A 244 -18.86 -11.85 -33.66
CA ALA A 244 -17.93 -12.90 -33.28
C ALA A 244 -18.53 -13.89 -32.25
N LEU A 245 -19.33 -13.41 -31.29
CA LEU A 245 -20.07 -14.26 -30.36
C LEU A 245 -21.16 -15.07 -31.07
N CYS A 246 -21.84 -14.49 -32.04
CA CYS A 246 -22.81 -15.19 -32.87
C CYS A 246 -22.15 -16.34 -33.66
N LEU A 247 -21.03 -16.06 -34.33
CA LEU A 247 -20.26 -17.08 -35.06
C LEU A 247 -19.76 -18.20 -34.13
N GLN A 248 -19.29 -17.86 -32.92
CA GLN A 248 -18.86 -18.85 -31.94
C GLN A 248 -20.04 -19.76 -31.53
N LYS A 249 -21.22 -19.21 -31.25
CA LYS A 249 -22.43 -19.99 -30.93
C LYS A 249 -22.88 -20.88 -32.08
N LEU A 250 -22.81 -20.38 -33.32
CA LEU A 250 -23.13 -21.16 -34.51
C LEU A 250 -22.14 -22.31 -34.71
N SER A 251 -20.85 -22.09 -34.47
CA SER A 251 -19.82 -23.12 -34.60
C SER A 251 -19.94 -24.25 -33.57
N LEU A 252 -20.49 -23.95 -32.38
CA LEU A 252 -20.78 -24.93 -31.33
C LEU A 252 -22.07 -25.72 -31.62
N SER A 253 -22.93 -25.21 -32.49
CA SER A 253 -24.19 -25.84 -32.89
C SER A 253 -23.96 -26.70 -34.13
N GLU A 254 -23.43 -27.92 -33.94
CA GLU A 254 -23.19 -28.87 -35.03
C GLU A 254 -24.47 -29.15 -35.84
N GLY A 255 -24.57 -28.58 -37.04
CA GLY A 255 -25.43 -29.07 -38.11
C GLY A 255 -26.91 -28.65 -38.12
N SER A 256 -27.45 -28.06 -37.05
CA SER A 256 -28.76 -27.40 -37.11
C SER A 256 -28.61 -25.93 -36.79
N VAL A 257 -28.89 -25.05 -37.76
CA VAL A 257 -29.30 -23.69 -37.43
C VAL A 257 -30.50 -23.87 -36.49
N ALA A 258 -30.37 -23.45 -35.24
CA ALA A 258 -31.47 -23.48 -34.28
C ALA A 258 -32.55 -22.53 -34.76
N LEU A 259 -33.38 -23.00 -35.70
CA LEU A 259 -34.55 -22.29 -36.15
C LEU A 259 -35.45 -22.16 -34.92
N PRO A 260 -35.90 -20.95 -34.56
CA PRO A 260 -36.92 -20.81 -33.53
C PRO A 260 -38.07 -21.76 -33.84
N ARG A 261 -38.66 -22.38 -32.80
CA ARG A 261 -39.67 -23.45 -32.91
C ARG A 261 -40.89 -23.11 -33.79
N ASN A 262 -41.04 -21.84 -34.15
CA ASN A 262 -42.13 -21.27 -34.93
C ASN A 262 -41.84 -21.24 -36.44
N ILE A 263 -40.66 -21.65 -36.91
CA ILE A 263 -40.36 -21.79 -38.34
C ILE A 263 -40.68 -23.21 -38.77
N HIS A 264 -41.69 -23.34 -39.63
CA HIS A 264 -42.16 -24.63 -40.13
C HIS A 264 -41.87 -24.79 -41.63
N PRO A 265 -41.55 -26.00 -42.12
CA PRO A 265 -41.40 -26.25 -43.55
C PRO A 265 -42.67 -25.90 -44.32
N GLY A 266 -42.54 -25.20 -45.45
CA GLY A 266 -43.67 -24.86 -46.35
C GLY A 266 -44.51 -23.65 -45.96
N VAL A 267 -44.16 -22.95 -44.87
CA VAL A 267 -44.82 -21.69 -44.46
C VAL A 267 -43.96 -20.51 -44.89
N PHE A 268 -44.54 -19.59 -45.65
CA PHE A 268 -43.85 -18.37 -46.07
C PHE A 268 -43.49 -17.55 -44.83
N THR A 269 -42.20 -17.46 -44.55
CA THR A 269 -41.68 -16.72 -43.40
C THR A 269 -40.89 -15.53 -43.92
N THR A 270 -41.30 -14.32 -43.55
CA THR A 270 -40.55 -13.11 -43.88
C THR A 270 -39.41 -12.95 -42.88
N LEU A 271 -38.18 -13.17 -43.34
CA LEU A 271 -36.98 -12.85 -42.58
C LEU A 271 -36.78 -11.33 -42.59
N ALA A 272 -37.16 -10.66 -41.51
CA ALA A 272 -36.78 -9.29 -41.26
C ALA A 272 -35.36 -9.29 -40.66
N TRP A 273 -34.37 -8.88 -41.46
CA TRP A 273 -33.05 -8.56 -40.94
C TRP A 273 -33.09 -7.12 -40.42
N ASP A 274 -32.96 -6.92 -39.10
CA ASP A 274 -32.93 -5.58 -38.45
C ASP A 274 -31.75 -4.68 -38.87
N ASN A 275 -30.92 -5.10 -39.85
CA ASN A 275 -29.72 -4.40 -40.30
C ASN A 275 -29.77 -3.87 -41.76
N LEU A 276 -30.92 -3.89 -42.44
CA LEU A 276 -31.05 -3.29 -43.77
C LEU A 276 -31.94 -2.06 -43.73
N MET A 277 -31.40 -0.90 -43.31
CA MET A 277 -31.89 0.45 -43.70
C MET A 277 -30.88 1.53 -43.28
N GLN A 278 -29.64 1.42 -43.74
CA GLN A 278 -28.79 2.60 -43.90
C GLN A 278 -27.88 2.39 -45.12
N TYR A 279 -28.11 3.21 -46.16
CA TYR A 279 -27.53 3.23 -47.52
C TYR A 279 -28.47 2.76 -48.64
N CYS A 280 -29.39 3.66 -48.98
CA CYS A 280 -29.84 3.96 -50.34
C CYS A 280 -30.61 5.29 -50.32
N SER A 281 -29.88 6.41 -50.30
CA SER A 281 -30.25 7.74 -50.80
C SER A 281 -28.99 8.61 -50.82
#